data_AF-A0A640THM8-F1
#
_entry.id   AF-A0A640THM8-F1
#
_cell.length_a   1.000
_cell.length_b   1.000
_cell.length_c   1.000
_cell.angle_alpha   90.00
_cell.angle_beta   90.00
_cell.angle_gamma   90.00
#
_symmetry.space_group_name_H-M   'P 1'
#
loop_
_entity.id
_entity.type
_entity.pdbx_description
1 polymer ?
#
loop_
_entity_poly.entity_id
_entity_poly.type
_entity_poly.pdbx_seq_one_letter_code
_entity_poly.pdbx_strand_id
1 'polypeptide(L)'
;MSHAPDAPVDPGHWIAVHLFHQGDLDALVLDAVVPAVTDLARSGRARGHFFLRYWEGGPHLRVRVRAAGPPGDASRRTERELVERWNDWLERHPSPRAVDEDAYLRFATESAAREGLPAYEPWRGLHDCAEPRTYRPEHARYGSGASLDAVERHFMAASRCAGTLLAGRPGLAERLSAGFAVLLLAWTVVEPDADRRLACLRAGAEAWRRMLGPDYDTEGFDRAYERSRTALVRRAGHLLDAGPTLRPDGAEGPLGSWHRSVSRLHGELEVLERDGEFAPALDALRDDPSLLSLPGPRTALTVNRCAHLMCNRLGLYGPQEALLRHFAARACGDLSGAGAGARRR
;
A
#
# COMPACT_ATOMS: atom_id res chain seq x y z
N MET A 1 32.73 18.71 -15.10
CA MET A 1 31.60 18.78 -16.06
C MET A 1 30.35 19.02 -15.24
N SER A 2 29.76 20.20 -15.40
CA SER A 2 28.68 20.73 -14.58
C SER A 2 27.42 19.90 -14.75
N HIS A 3 26.86 19.38 -13.66
CA HIS A 3 25.48 18.89 -13.64
C HIS A 3 24.56 20.03 -14.05
N ALA A 4 23.85 19.86 -15.15
CA ALA A 4 22.69 20.67 -15.44
C ALA A 4 21.64 20.42 -14.34
N PRO A 5 20.99 21.45 -13.79
CA PRO A 5 19.90 21.24 -12.86
C PRO A 5 18.78 20.52 -13.63
N ASP A 6 18.31 19.40 -13.07
CA ASP A 6 17.11 18.70 -13.56
C ASP A 6 15.99 19.73 -13.77
N ALA A 7 15.42 19.76 -14.98
CA ALA A 7 14.24 20.55 -15.26
C ALA A 7 13.13 20.09 -14.30
N PRO A 8 12.46 21.00 -13.57
CA PRO A 8 11.37 20.61 -12.69
C PRO A 8 10.24 20.03 -13.53
N VAL A 9 9.98 18.73 -13.39
CA VAL A 9 8.72 18.11 -13.82
C VAL A 9 7.62 18.80 -13.03
N ASP A 10 6.70 19.50 -13.73
CA ASP A 10 5.70 20.39 -13.13
C ASP A 10 4.86 19.67 -12.04
N PRO A 11 5.10 19.97 -10.74
CA PRO A 11 4.37 19.35 -9.63
C PRO A 11 2.90 19.80 -9.56
N GLY A 12 2.52 20.82 -10.31
CA GLY A 12 1.32 21.61 -10.02
C GLY A 12 -0.02 21.02 -10.48
N HIS A 13 -0.03 19.77 -10.95
CA HIS A 13 -1.27 19.01 -11.14
C HIS A 13 -1.78 18.31 -9.88
N TRP A 14 -0.95 18.17 -8.85
CA TRP A 14 -1.32 17.46 -7.62
C TRP A 14 -1.60 18.43 -6.47
N ILE A 15 -2.80 18.34 -5.91
CA ILE A 15 -3.15 18.95 -4.63
C ILE A 15 -2.82 17.92 -3.55
N ALA A 16 -1.93 18.25 -2.62
CA ALA A 16 -1.56 17.37 -1.53
C ALA A 16 -1.92 17.98 -0.20
N VAL A 17 -2.63 17.21 0.63
CA VAL A 17 -3.07 17.63 1.96
C VAL A 17 -2.78 16.50 2.93
N HIS A 18 -2.26 16.85 4.10
CA HIS A 18 -2.06 15.94 5.22
C HIS A 18 -3.19 16.20 6.23
N LEU A 19 -3.99 15.18 6.53
CA LEU A 19 -5.08 15.27 7.50
C LEU A 19 -4.63 14.57 8.77
N PHE A 20 -4.10 15.34 9.71
CA PHE A 20 -3.67 14.85 11.01
C PHE A 20 -4.89 14.49 11.84
N HIS A 21 -4.95 13.22 12.28
CA HIS A 21 -6.06 12.69 13.06
C HIS A 21 -5.65 11.38 13.73
N GLN A 22 -5.81 11.31 15.04
CA GLN A 22 -5.50 10.15 15.88
C GLN A 22 -6.72 9.30 16.26
N GLY A 23 -7.90 9.67 15.76
CA GLY A 23 -9.11 8.87 15.88
C GLY A 23 -9.26 7.81 14.79
N ASP A 24 -10.50 7.56 14.38
CA ASP A 24 -10.84 6.55 13.40
C ASP A 24 -10.49 7.01 11.97
N LEU A 25 -9.34 6.56 11.48
CA LEU A 25 -8.90 6.84 10.11
C LEU A 25 -9.79 6.19 9.04
N ASP A 26 -10.58 5.14 9.35
CA ASP A 26 -11.58 4.63 8.39
C ASP A 26 -12.72 5.63 8.24
N ALA A 27 -13.22 6.18 9.35
CA ALA A 27 -14.23 7.23 9.32
C ALA A 27 -13.73 8.45 8.55
N LEU A 28 -12.49 8.89 8.80
CA LEU A 28 -11.89 10.01 8.05
C LEU A 28 -11.81 9.71 6.54
N VAL A 29 -11.43 8.49 6.15
CA VAL A 29 -11.42 8.08 4.73
C VAL A 29 -12.84 8.09 4.14
N LEU A 30 -13.78 7.41 4.79
CA LEU A 30 -15.10 7.09 4.22
C LEU A 30 -16.08 8.26 4.30
N ASP A 31 -16.02 9.03 5.39
CA ASP A 31 -16.99 10.07 5.71
C ASP A 31 -16.51 11.48 5.30
N ALA A 32 -15.19 11.67 5.11
CA ALA A 32 -14.60 12.97 4.73
C ALA A 32 -13.88 12.95 3.38
N VAL A 33 -12.89 12.07 3.21
CA VAL A 33 -12.02 12.06 2.02
C VAL A 33 -12.77 11.59 0.78
N VAL A 34 -13.37 10.39 0.83
CA VAL A 34 -14.08 9.77 -0.31
C VAL A 34 -15.21 10.65 -0.83
N PRO A 35 -16.08 11.25 0.01
CA PRO A 35 -17.12 12.16 -0.47
C PRO A 35 -16.53 13.38 -1.19
N ALA A 36 -15.54 14.04 -0.58
CA ALA A 36 -14.94 15.26 -1.14
C ALA A 36 -14.30 15.02 -2.51
N VAL A 37 -13.50 13.97 -2.66
CA VAL A 37 -12.85 13.66 -3.95
C VAL A 37 -13.83 13.13 -4.99
N THR A 38 -14.94 12.50 -4.57
CA THR A 38 -16.01 12.07 -5.48
C THR A 38 -16.77 13.27 -6.04
N ASP A 39 -17.07 14.27 -5.22
CA ASP A 39 -17.73 15.51 -5.66
C ASP A 39 -16.85 16.28 -6.66
N LEU A 40 -15.54 16.35 -6.41
CA LEU A 40 -14.59 16.94 -7.36
C LEU A 40 -14.49 16.16 -8.67
N ALA A 41 -14.54 14.82 -8.62
CA ALA A 41 -14.55 14.00 -9.82
C ALA A 41 -15.84 14.20 -10.64
N ARG A 42 -17.01 14.21 -9.98
CA ARG A 42 -18.32 14.44 -10.61
C ARG A 42 -18.43 15.81 -11.28
N SER A 43 -17.84 16.83 -10.67
CA SER A 43 -17.78 18.18 -11.22
C SER A 43 -16.67 18.40 -12.25
N GLY A 44 -15.91 17.35 -12.60
CA GLY A 44 -14.82 17.44 -13.59
C GLY A 44 -13.60 18.22 -13.10
N ARG A 45 -13.48 18.48 -11.80
CA ARG A 45 -12.38 19.25 -11.18
C ARG A 45 -11.19 18.37 -10.77
N ALA A 46 -11.40 17.07 -10.62
CA ALA A 46 -10.36 16.08 -10.32
C ALA A 46 -10.39 14.91 -11.31
N ARG A 47 -9.21 14.43 -11.71
CA ARG A 47 -9.02 13.23 -12.55
C ARG A 47 -8.81 11.96 -11.74
N GLY A 48 -8.52 12.09 -10.45
CA GLY A 48 -8.31 10.98 -9.55
C GLY A 48 -7.71 11.42 -8.23
N HIS A 49 -7.55 10.47 -7.33
CA HIS A 49 -6.93 10.70 -6.03
C HIS A 49 -6.28 9.41 -5.55
N PHE A 50 -5.31 9.53 -4.66
CA PHE A 50 -4.85 8.44 -3.83
C PHE A 50 -4.58 8.93 -2.41
N PHE A 51 -4.60 8.00 -1.46
CA PHE A 51 -4.28 8.26 -0.07
C PHE A 51 -3.38 7.18 0.51
N LEU A 52 -2.67 7.53 1.58
CA LEU A 52 -1.91 6.61 2.42
C LEU A 52 -2.15 6.95 3.90
N ARG A 53 -2.13 5.94 4.77
CA ARG A 53 -1.97 6.16 6.22
C ARG A 53 -0.50 6.34 6.51
N TYR A 54 -0.17 7.27 7.40
CA TYR A 54 1.21 7.61 7.67
C TYR A 54 1.42 8.06 9.11
N TRP A 55 2.68 8.07 9.56
CA TRP A 55 3.04 8.22 10.96
C TRP A 55 3.85 9.48 11.29
N GLU A 56 4.75 9.96 10.43
CA GLU A 56 5.59 11.14 10.77
C GLU A 56 4.75 12.37 11.18
N GLY A 57 5.15 13.08 12.24
CA GLY A 57 4.36 14.19 12.79
C GLY A 57 3.10 13.77 13.57
N GLY A 58 2.80 12.47 13.60
CA GLY A 58 1.59 11.87 14.17
C GLY A 58 0.78 11.06 13.17
N PRO A 59 -0.12 10.15 13.63
CA PRO A 59 -1.05 9.44 12.75
C PRO A 59 -1.83 10.42 11.87
N HIS A 60 -1.77 10.21 10.55
CA HIS A 60 -2.45 11.08 9.59
C HIS A 60 -2.76 10.37 8.28
N LEU A 61 -3.66 10.96 7.49
CA LEU A 61 -3.84 10.61 6.09
C LEU A 61 -3.05 11.55 5.19
N ARG A 62 -2.29 10.95 4.29
CA ARG A 62 -1.64 11.61 3.17
C ARG A 62 -2.57 11.53 1.96
N VAL A 63 -3.37 12.56 1.69
CA VAL A 63 -4.29 12.62 0.53
C VAL A 63 -3.65 13.41 -0.62
N ARG A 64 -3.79 12.90 -1.84
CA ARG A 64 -3.30 13.52 -3.07
C ARG A 64 -4.42 13.48 -4.10
N VAL A 65 -4.75 14.63 -4.68
CA VAL A 65 -5.82 14.79 -5.67
C VAL A 65 -5.21 15.32 -6.96
N ARG A 66 -5.40 14.59 -8.06
CA ARG A 66 -4.95 15.01 -9.39
C ARG A 66 -5.97 15.98 -9.95
N ALA A 67 -5.63 17.26 -10.01
CA ALA A 67 -6.47 18.29 -10.58
C ALA A 67 -6.74 18.03 -12.08
N ALA A 68 -7.90 18.45 -12.57
CA ALA A 68 -8.26 18.27 -13.98
C ALA A 68 -7.62 19.29 -14.92
N GLY A 69 -7.30 20.48 -14.41
CA GLY A 69 -6.64 21.55 -15.16
C GLY A 69 -5.15 21.68 -14.83
N PRO A 70 -4.45 22.59 -15.50
CA PRO A 70 -3.09 22.96 -15.15
C PRO A 70 -3.03 23.63 -13.77
N PRO A 71 -1.85 23.65 -13.13
CA PRO A 71 -1.61 24.46 -11.95
C PRO A 71 -2.06 25.90 -12.13
N GLY A 72 -2.74 26.46 -11.13
CA GLY A 72 -3.18 27.86 -11.16
C GLY A 72 -4.22 28.18 -10.10
N ASP A 73 -4.96 29.27 -10.29
CA ASP A 73 -5.95 29.72 -9.31
C ASP A 73 -7.07 28.71 -9.08
N ALA A 74 -7.42 27.93 -10.11
CA ALA A 74 -8.45 26.90 -9.99
C ALA A 74 -8.01 25.74 -9.07
N SER A 75 -6.77 25.27 -9.19
CA SER A 75 -6.24 24.23 -8.28
C SER A 75 -6.06 24.77 -6.87
N ARG A 76 -5.57 26.01 -6.71
CA ARG A 76 -5.48 26.69 -5.40
C ARG A 76 -6.83 26.89 -4.72
N ARG A 77 -7.88 27.25 -5.47
CA ARG A 77 -9.25 27.32 -4.91
C ARG A 77 -9.75 25.95 -4.47
N THR A 78 -9.47 24.91 -5.26
CA THR A 78 -9.84 23.53 -4.92
C THR A 78 -9.09 23.04 -3.67
N GLU A 79 -7.82 23.37 -3.52
CA GLU A 79 -7.05 23.07 -2.30
C GLU A 79 -7.66 23.74 -1.07
N ARG A 80 -7.96 25.05 -1.14
CA ARG A 80 -8.60 25.77 -0.02
C ARG A 80 -9.94 25.16 0.37
N GLU A 81 -10.80 24.87 -0.61
CA GLU A 81 -12.11 24.23 -0.37
C GLU A 81 -11.96 22.85 0.31
N LEU A 82 -10.99 22.04 -0.13
CA LEU A 82 -10.73 20.73 0.49
C LEU A 82 -10.25 20.88 1.93
N VAL A 83 -9.32 21.81 2.18
CA VAL A 83 -8.78 22.08 3.50
C VAL A 83 -9.86 22.57 4.46
N GLU A 84 -10.68 23.54 4.05
CA GLU A 84 -11.83 24.04 4.81
C GLU A 84 -12.80 22.89 5.13
N ARG A 85 -13.24 22.14 4.12
CA ARG A 85 -14.17 21.01 4.29
C ARG A 85 -13.64 19.93 5.22
N TRP A 86 -12.35 19.62 5.16
CA TRP A 86 -11.75 18.60 6.02
C TRP A 86 -11.48 19.11 7.44
N ASN A 87 -11.11 20.38 7.62
CA ASN A 87 -11.05 20.99 8.96
C ASN A 87 -12.44 21.00 9.62
N ASP A 88 -13.51 21.33 8.89
CA ASP A 88 -14.88 21.27 9.40
C ASP A 88 -15.28 19.85 9.84
N TRP A 89 -14.77 18.82 9.15
CA TRP A 89 -15.00 17.43 9.57
C TRP A 89 -14.21 17.09 10.83
N LEU A 90 -12.93 17.48 10.88
CA LEU A 90 -12.03 17.23 12.01
C LEU A 90 -12.51 17.91 13.30
N GLU A 91 -13.02 19.14 13.21
CA GLU A 91 -13.60 19.85 14.37
C GLU A 91 -14.82 19.12 14.95
N ARG A 92 -15.64 18.50 14.09
CA ARG A 92 -16.81 17.71 14.50
C ARG A 92 -16.48 16.30 14.97
N HIS A 93 -15.26 15.82 14.67
CA HIS A 93 -14.79 14.48 15.02
C HIS A 93 -13.37 14.58 15.62
N PRO A 94 -13.21 15.25 16.77
CA PRO A 94 -11.89 15.45 17.36
C PRO A 94 -11.27 14.11 17.77
N SER A 95 -9.95 14.04 17.68
CA SER A 95 -9.15 12.91 18.14
C SER A 95 -9.42 12.62 19.62
N PRO A 96 -9.37 11.33 20.02
CA PRO A 96 -9.44 10.96 21.43
C PRO A 96 -8.33 11.67 22.23
N ARG A 97 -8.69 12.25 23.39
CA ARG A 97 -7.73 12.93 24.27
C ARG A 97 -6.71 12.00 24.93
N ALA A 98 -6.89 10.69 24.82
CA ALA A 98 -6.08 9.67 25.49
C ALA A 98 -5.15 8.94 24.50
N VAL A 99 -4.40 9.70 23.70
CA VAL A 99 -3.32 9.11 22.91
C VAL A 99 -2.14 8.81 23.83
N ASP A 100 -1.69 7.55 23.84
CA ASP A 100 -0.47 7.14 24.53
C ASP A 100 0.74 7.62 23.73
N GLU A 101 1.25 8.80 24.12
CA GLU A 101 2.40 9.44 23.48
C GLU A 101 3.66 8.57 23.56
N ASP A 102 3.91 7.92 24.69
CA ASP A 102 5.08 7.06 24.86
C ASP A 102 5.02 5.86 23.92
N ALA A 103 3.83 5.25 23.75
CA ALA A 103 3.62 4.18 22.77
C ALA A 103 3.84 4.67 21.33
N TYR A 104 3.35 5.87 21.01
CA TYR A 104 3.59 6.45 19.69
C TYR A 104 5.07 6.75 19.44
N LEU A 105 5.80 7.33 20.40
CA LEU A 105 7.21 7.67 20.26
C LEU A 105 8.09 6.42 20.10
N ARG A 106 7.77 5.32 20.81
CA ARG A 106 8.41 4.01 20.58
C ARG A 106 8.15 3.53 19.16
N PHE A 107 6.89 3.51 18.72
CA PHE A 107 6.52 3.12 17.37
C PHE A 107 7.20 3.97 16.27
N ALA A 108 7.25 5.29 16.45
CA ALA A 108 7.88 6.22 15.51
C ALA A 108 9.39 6.00 15.41
N THR A 109 10.06 5.79 16.54
CA THR A 109 11.50 5.50 16.61
C THR A 109 11.84 4.21 15.87
N GLU A 110 11.08 3.14 16.13
CA GLU A 110 11.28 1.87 15.43
C GLU A 110 10.96 1.96 13.94
N SER A 111 9.88 2.66 13.57
CA SER A 111 9.49 2.85 12.17
C SER A 111 10.56 3.64 11.40
N ALA A 112 11.10 4.71 11.99
CA ALA A 112 12.20 5.47 11.41
C ALA A 112 13.45 4.60 11.18
N ALA A 113 13.82 3.78 12.17
CA ALA A 113 14.95 2.86 12.05
C ALA A 113 14.73 1.82 10.93
N ARG A 114 13.53 1.23 10.85
CA ARG A 114 13.16 0.26 9.81
C ARG A 114 13.14 0.89 8.41
N GLU A 115 12.67 2.13 8.28
CA GLU A 115 12.64 2.87 7.01
C GLU A 115 14.01 3.49 6.65
N GLY A 116 14.99 3.45 7.56
CA GLY A 116 16.31 4.04 7.37
C GLY A 116 16.26 5.56 7.28
N LEU A 117 15.31 6.19 7.97
CA LEU A 117 15.14 7.65 7.99
C LEU A 117 16.10 8.25 9.03
N PRO A 118 17.15 9.00 8.61
CA PRO A 118 18.08 9.62 9.56
C PRO A 118 17.44 10.78 10.34
N ALA A 119 16.35 11.34 9.80
CA ALA A 119 15.52 12.35 10.43
C ALA A 119 14.08 12.19 9.92
N TYR A 120 13.13 12.50 10.78
CA TYR A 120 11.71 12.48 10.48
C TYR A 120 10.98 13.58 11.26
N GLU A 121 9.77 13.94 10.83
CA GLU A 121 8.99 14.97 11.51
C GLU A 121 8.59 14.50 12.93
N PRO A 122 8.99 15.22 14.01
CA PRO A 122 8.72 14.78 15.37
C PRO A 122 7.23 14.84 15.69
N TRP A 123 6.81 14.07 16.70
CA TRP A 123 5.45 14.15 17.25
C TRP A 123 5.05 15.60 17.53
N ARG A 124 3.88 16.02 17.03
CA ARG A 124 3.36 17.38 17.20
C ARG A 124 2.31 17.52 18.31
N GLY A 125 2.06 16.45 19.07
CA GLY A 125 0.91 16.39 19.96
C GLY A 125 -0.40 16.14 19.23
N LEU A 126 -1.50 16.16 19.98
CA LEU A 126 -2.85 16.13 19.41
C LEU A 126 -3.08 17.41 18.61
N HIS A 127 -3.27 17.23 17.30
CA HIS A 127 -3.36 18.32 16.34
C HIS A 127 -4.23 17.84 15.18
N ASP A 128 -5.55 17.98 15.34
CA ASP A 128 -6.51 17.67 14.29
C ASP A 128 -6.57 18.82 13.29
N CYS A 129 -5.86 18.70 12.17
CA CYS A 129 -6.07 19.63 11.06
C CYS A 129 -5.69 19.05 9.69
N ALA A 130 -6.22 19.71 8.66
CA ALA A 130 -5.86 19.54 7.27
C ALA A 130 -4.80 20.58 6.87
N GLU A 131 -3.59 20.14 6.57
CA GLU A 131 -2.49 21.01 6.13
C GLU A 131 -2.17 20.82 4.64
N PRO A 132 -2.18 21.88 3.82
CA PRO A 132 -1.59 21.85 2.48
C PRO A 132 -0.12 21.44 2.54
N ARG A 133 0.31 20.57 1.62
CA ARG A 133 1.71 20.15 1.47
C ARG A 133 2.08 20.11 0.00
N THR A 134 3.37 20.24 -0.30
CA THR A 134 3.88 20.04 -1.66
C THR A 134 4.00 18.54 -1.95
N TYR A 135 3.33 18.06 -3.00
CA TYR A 135 3.59 16.71 -3.49
C TYR A 135 4.97 16.64 -4.12
N ARG A 136 5.80 15.72 -3.62
CA ARG A 136 7.12 15.39 -4.19
C ARG A 136 7.07 13.95 -4.67
N PRO A 137 7.07 13.69 -5.99
CA PRO A 137 7.12 12.33 -6.49
C PRO A 137 8.41 11.62 -6.04
N GLU A 138 8.30 10.34 -5.68
CA GLU A 138 9.42 9.54 -5.20
C GLU A 138 10.26 9.00 -6.37
N HIS A 139 10.87 9.90 -7.14
CA HIS A 139 11.62 9.55 -8.37
C HIS A 139 12.72 8.51 -8.14
N ALA A 140 13.38 8.54 -6.99
CA ALA A 140 14.40 7.56 -6.62
C ALA A 140 13.86 6.12 -6.53
N ARG A 141 12.55 5.94 -6.27
CA ARG A 141 11.89 4.64 -6.15
C ARG A 141 11.13 4.26 -7.41
N TYR A 142 10.41 5.21 -7.99
CA TYR A 142 9.44 4.93 -9.05
C TYR A 142 9.86 5.44 -10.43
N GLY A 143 11.08 5.99 -10.56
CA GLY A 143 11.57 6.57 -11.80
C GLY A 143 10.85 7.86 -12.18
N SER A 144 10.80 8.14 -13.47
CA SER A 144 10.15 9.32 -14.04
C SER A 144 9.35 8.94 -15.29
N GLY A 145 8.56 9.89 -15.82
CA GLY A 145 7.76 9.68 -17.02
C GLY A 145 6.81 8.49 -16.88
N ALA A 146 6.89 7.55 -17.83
CA ALA A 146 5.97 6.41 -17.93
C ALA A 146 5.94 5.51 -16.68
N SER A 147 7.09 5.29 -16.04
CA SER A 147 7.19 4.45 -14.83
C SER A 147 6.46 5.08 -13.65
N LEU A 148 6.70 6.37 -13.40
CA LEU A 148 6.00 7.12 -12.34
C LEU A 148 4.51 7.21 -12.63
N ASP A 149 4.11 7.51 -13.87
CA ASP A 149 2.70 7.55 -14.27
C ASP A 149 2.00 6.20 -14.06
N ALA A 150 2.68 5.08 -14.32
CA ALA A 150 2.16 3.75 -14.06
C ALA A 150 1.92 3.50 -12.58
N VAL A 151 2.89 3.85 -11.74
CA VAL A 151 2.81 3.69 -10.28
C VAL A 151 1.71 4.59 -9.68
N GLU A 152 1.65 5.87 -10.07
CA GLU A 152 0.62 6.80 -9.58
C GLU A 152 -0.80 6.35 -10.01
N ARG A 153 -0.93 5.82 -11.23
CA ARG A 153 -2.19 5.21 -11.70
C ARG A 153 -2.59 4.02 -10.85
N HIS A 154 -1.64 3.18 -10.49
CA HIS A 154 -1.86 2.06 -9.58
C HIS A 154 -2.24 2.55 -8.18
N PHE A 155 -1.59 3.59 -7.64
CA PHE A 155 -1.96 4.16 -6.33
C PHE A 155 -3.40 4.65 -6.30
N MET A 156 -3.88 5.30 -7.37
CA MET A 156 -5.28 5.72 -7.47
C MET A 156 -6.24 4.51 -7.51
N ALA A 157 -5.88 3.45 -8.24
CA ALA A 157 -6.68 2.22 -8.26
C ALA A 157 -6.69 1.49 -6.91
N ALA A 158 -5.54 1.43 -6.22
CA ALA A 158 -5.40 0.85 -4.89
C ALA A 158 -6.23 1.61 -3.85
N SER A 159 -6.27 2.94 -3.90
CA SER A 159 -7.12 3.74 -3.01
C SER A 159 -8.61 3.52 -3.24
N ARG A 160 -9.06 3.38 -4.49
CA ARG A 160 -10.46 3.00 -4.79
C ARG A 160 -10.80 1.59 -4.28
N CYS A 161 -9.90 0.64 -4.47
CA CYS A 161 -10.03 -0.72 -3.95
C CYS A 161 -10.14 -0.71 -2.41
N ALA A 162 -9.23 0.00 -1.74
CA ALA A 162 -9.25 0.15 -0.29
C ALA A 162 -10.55 0.79 0.20
N GLY A 163 -11.00 1.89 -0.42
CA GLY A 163 -12.29 2.52 -0.07
C GLY A 163 -13.47 1.55 -0.19
N THR A 164 -13.48 0.69 -1.22
CA THR A 164 -14.53 -0.33 -1.39
C THR A 164 -14.46 -1.43 -0.32
N LEU A 165 -13.25 -1.90 0.02
CA LEU A 165 -13.05 -2.90 1.07
C LEU A 165 -13.41 -2.35 2.46
N LEU A 166 -13.15 -1.06 2.69
CA LEU A 166 -13.41 -0.39 3.96
C LEU A 166 -14.87 0.05 4.12
N ALA A 167 -15.65 0.16 3.04
CA ALA A 167 -17.02 0.68 3.08
C ALA A 167 -17.95 -0.08 4.06
N GLY A 168 -17.72 -1.38 4.27
CA GLY A 168 -18.45 -2.19 5.24
C GLY A 168 -17.95 -2.07 6.69
N ARG A 169 -17.00 -1.18 6.97
CA ARG A 169 -16.27 -1.04 8.24
C ARG A 169 -15.78 -2.39 8.79
N PRO A 170 -14.94 -3.11 8.00
CA PRO A 170 -14.56 -4.48 8.32
C PRO A 170 -13.75 -4.55 9.61
N GLY A 171 -13.94 -5.65 10.34
CA GLY A 171 -13.11 -6.00 11.50
C GLY A 171 -11.70 -6.45 11.09
N LEU A 172 -10.82 -6.66 12.07
CA LEU A 172 -9.43 -7.06 11.82
C LEU A 172 -9.32 -8.36 10.99
N ALA A 173 -10.17 -9.36 11.26
CA ALA A 173 -10.14 -10.65 10.55
C ALA A 173 -10.45 -10.50 9.06
N GLU A 174 -11.43 -9.67 8.70
CA GLU A 174 -11.80 -9.40 7.31
C GLU A 174 -10.70 -8.62 6.59
N ARG A 175 -10.07 -7.65 7.27
CA ARG A 175 -8.91 -6.92 6.75
C ARG A 175 -7.74 -7.85 6.50
N LEU A 176 -7.39 -8.72 7.45
CA LEU A 176 -6.36 -9.73 7.28
C LEU A 176 -6.68 -10.65 6.10
N SER A 177 -7.95 -11.08 5.96
CA SER A 177 -8.36 -11.89 4.81
C SER A 177 -8.23 -11.15 3.47
N ALA A 178 -8.45 -9.83 3.43
CA ALA A 178 -8.25 -9.01 2.25
C ALA A 178 -6.75 -8.79 1.96
N GLY A 179 -5.96 -8.47 2.98
CA GLY A 179 -4.51 -8.32 2.90
C GLY A 179 -3.81 -9.60 2.42
N PHE A 180 -4.23 -10.76 2.92
CA PHE A 180 -3.76 -12.06 2.45
C PHE A 180 -3.99 -12.25 0.95
N ALA A 181 -5.19 -11.89 0.47
CA ALA A 181 -5.52 -11.99 -0.94
C ALA A 181 -4.75 -10.99 -1.80
N VAL A 182 -4.63 -9.74 -1.36
CA VAL A 182 -3.82 -8.69 -1.99
C VAL A 182 -2.38 -9.16 -2.19
N LEU A 183 -1.78 -9.73 -1.14
CA LEU A 183 -0.42 -10.23 -1.17
C LEU A 183 -0.27 -11.39 -2.16
N LEU A 184 -1.10 -12.44 -2.04
CA LEU A 184 -1.00 -13.59 -2.95
C LEU A 184 -1.22 -13.20 -4.42
N LEU A 185 -2.20 -12.34 -4.70
CA LEU A 185 -2.47 -11.86 -6.07
C LEU A 185 -1.37 -10.95 -6.62
N ALA A 186 -0.62 -10.25 -5.77
CA ALA A 186 0.59 -9.54 -6.23
C ALA A 186 1.69 -10.55 -6.59
N TRP A 187 1.85 -11.60 -5.80
CA TRP A 187 2.86 -12.64 -6.04
C TRP A 187 2.57 -13.55 -7.23
N THR A 188 1.30 -13.78 -7.60
CA THR A 188 0.96 -14.48 -8.86
C THR A 188 1.44 -13.73 -10.09
N VAL A 189 1.56 -12.41 -9.98
CA VAL A 189 2.04 -11.54 -11.07
C VAL A 189 3.57 -11.46 -11.07
N VAL A 190 4.19 -11.27 -9.90
CA VAL A 190 5.65 -11.16 -9.77
C VAL A 190 6.38 -12.44 -10.17
N GLU A 191 5.84 -13.59 -9.76
CA GLU A 191 6.47 -14.88 -10.05
C GLU A 191 5.39 -15.93 -10.38
N PRO A 192 5.16 -16.21 -11.67
CA PRO A 192 4.13 -17.16 -12.09
C PRO A 192 4.50 -18.61 -11.74
N ASP A 193 5.80 -18.95 -11.71
CA ASP A 193 6.25 -20.30 -11.35
C ASP A 193 6.01 -20.59 -9.86
N ALA A 194 5.31 -21.69 -9.58
CA ALA A 194 4.86 -22.00 -8.22
C ALA A 194 6.01 -22.28 -7.25
N ASP A 195 7.05 -22.99 -7.69
CA ASP A 195 8.19 -23.38 -6.85
C ASP A 195 9.08 -22.17 -6.54
N ARG A 196 9.39 -21.35 -7.56
CA ARG A 196 10.14 -20.09 -7.37
C ARG A 196 9.35 -19.10 -6.51
N ARG A 197 8.04 -18.97 -6.73
CA ARG A 197 7.17 -18.12 -5.89
C ARG A 197 7.19 -18.56 -4.44
N LEU A 198 7.08 -19.87 -4.17
CA LEU A 198 7.17 -20.41 -2.80
C LEU A 198 8.54 -20.11 -2.16
N ALA A 199 9.64 -20.27 -2.91
CA ALA A 199 10.97 -19.95 -2.43
C ALA A 199 11.10 -18.47 -2.05
N CYS A 200 10.62 -17.55 -2.89
CA CYS A 200 10.62 -16.12 -2.60
C CYS A 200 9.72 -15.76 -1.41
N LEU A 201 8.51 -16.31 -1.32
CA LEU A 201 7.62 -16.08 -0.17
C LEU A 201 8.25 -16.50 1.16
N ARG A 202 8.94 -17.66 1.19
CA ARG A 202 9.67 -18.13 2.37
C ARG A 202 10.83 -17.20 2.73
N ALA A 203 11.62 -16.82 1.74
CA ALA A 203 12.75 -15.91 1.93
C ALA A 203 12.30 -14.51 2.41
N GLY A 204 11.20 -13.99 1.88
CA GLY A 204 10.58 -12.74 2.32
C GLY A 204 10.01 -12.82 3.74
N ALA A 205 9.34 -13.91 4.09
CA ALA A 205 8.87 -14.13 5.47
C ALA A 205 10.04 -14.16 6.48
N GLU A 206 11.16 -14.80 6.12
CA GLU A 206 12.38 -14.82 6.93
C GLU A 206 13.07 -13.44 6.97
N ALA A 207 13.06 -12.68 5.86
CA ALA A 207 13.56 -11.30 5.87
C ALA A 207 12.77 -10.41 6.86
N TRP A 208 11.44 -10.56 6.89
CA TRP A 208 10.59 -9.88 7.87
C TRP A 208 10.84 -10.31 9.30
N ARG A 209 11.09 -11.60 9.52
CA ARG A 209 11.49 -12.13 10.82
C ARG A 209 12.79 -11.48 11.31
N ARG A 210 13.80 -11.38 10.45
CA ARG A 210 15.06 -10.69 10.78
C ARG A 210 14.88 -9.20 11.03
N MET A 211 14.05 -8.55 10.23
CA MET A 211 13.77 -7.10 10.34
C MET A 211 13.05 -6.74 11.65
N LEU A 212 12.07 -7.55 12.06
CA LEU A 212 11.29 -7.31 13.27
C LEU A 212 11.95 -7.87 14.53
N GLY A 213 12.83 -8.87 14.40
CA GLY A 213 13.56 -9.42 15.54
C GLY A 213 12.62 -9.92 16.64
N PRO A 214 12.74 -9.44 17.89
CA PRO A 214 11.84 -9.81 18.99
C PRO A 214 10.36 -9.53 18.76
N ASP A 215 10.03 -8.56 17.90
CA ASP A 215 8.63 -8.20 17.59
C ASP A 215 7.95 -9.18 16.64
N TYR A 216 8.70 -10.13 16.07
CA TYR A 216 8.16 -11.21 15.26
C TYR A 216 7.72 -12.40 16.13
N ASP A 217 6.43 -12.44 16.48
CA ASP A 217 5.82 -13.52 17.27
C ASP A 217 5.68 -14.83 16.46
N THR A 218 6.80 -15.52 16.26
CA THR A 218 6.86 -16.77 15.47
C THR A 218 5.87 -17.81 16.00
N GLU A 219 5.86 -18.04 17.31
CA GLU A 219 4.99 -19.05 17.90
C GLU A 219 3.51 -18.67 17.82
N GLY A 220 3.17 -17.39 18.04
CA GLY A 220 1.81 -16.91 17.89
C GLY A 220 1.33 -16.99 16.45
N PHE A 221 2.20 -16.70 15.49
CA PHE A 221 1.91 -16.82 14.07
C PHE A 221 1.69 -18.29 13.67
N ASP A 222 2.54 -19.22 14.12
CA ASP A 222 2.36 -20.66 13.90
C ASP A 222 1.04 -21.14 14.52
N ARG A 223 0.75 -20.79 15.78
CA ARG A 223 -0.53 -21.14 16.42
C ARG A 223 -1.73 -20.56 15.67
N ALA A 224 -1.64 -19.33 15.18
CA ALA A 224 -2.71 -18.69 14.41
C ALA A 224 -2.90 -19.33 13.04
N TYR A 225 -1.81 -19.73 12.39
CA TYR A 225 -1.82 -20.48 11.14
C TYR A 225 -2.53 -21.82 11.33
N GLU A 226 -2.12 -22.62 12.32
CA GLU A 226 -2.70 -23.95 12.56
C GLU A 226 -4.21 -23.89 12.82
N ARG A 227 -4.67 -22.88 13.59
CA ARG A 227 -6.12 -22.67 13.81
C ARG A 227 -6.90 -22.37 12.52
N SER A 228 -6.25 -21.77 11.52
CA SER A 228 -6.89 -21.30 10.29
C SER A 228 -6.44 -22.07 9.04
N ARG A 229 -5.63 -23.12 9.20
CA ARG A 229 -4.86 -23.78 8.13
C ARG A 229 -5.73 -24.18 6.96
N THR A 230 -6.80 -24.94 7.21
CA THR A 230 -7.71 -25.41 6.15
C THR A 230 -8.33 -24.26 5.35
N ALA A 231 -8.74 -23.18 6.02
CA ALA A 231 -9.33 -22.02 5.37
C ALA A 231 -8.30 -21.23 4.55
N LEU A 232 -7.09 -21.04 5.10
CA LEU A 232 -5.99 -20.34 4.43
C LEU A 232 -5.50 -21.11 3.19
N VAL A 233 -5.27 -22.42 3.31
CA VAL A 233 -4.83 -23.28 2.19
C VAL A 233 -5.87 -23.29 1.07
N ARG A 234 -7.16 -23.47 1.40
CA ARG A 234 -8.24 -23.43 0.41
C ARG A 234 -8.30 -22.07 -0.29
N ARG A 235 -8.20 -20.97 0.47
CA ARG A 235 -8.23 -19.62 -0.09
C ARG A 235 -7.01 -19.35 -0.97
N ALA A 236 -5.83 -19.80 -0.56
CA ALA A 236 -4.61 -19.69 -1.35
C ALA A 236 -4.74 -20.46 -2.66
N GLY A 237 -5.21 -21.71 -2.64
CA GLY A 237 -5.43 -22.50 -3.85
C GLY A 237 -6.37 -21.80 -4.82
N HIS A 238 -7.52 -21.32 -4.34
CA HIS A 238 -8.46 -20.56 -5.18
C HIS A 238 -7.82 -19.32 -5.82
N LEU A 239 -7.09 -18.51 -5.04
CA LEU A 239 -6.44 -17.30 -5.55
C LEU A 239 -5.32 -17.57 -6.55
N LEU A 240 -4.55 -18.65 -6.35
CA LEU A 240 -3.43 -19.02 -7.21
C LEU A 240 -3.89 -19.69 -8.52
N ASP A 241 -4.96 -20.49 -8.48
CA ASP A 241 -5.43 -21.26 -9.63
C ASP A 241 -6.49 -20.51 -10.46
N ALA A 242 -7.48 -19.91 -9.78
CA ALA A 242 -8.65 -19.29 -10.41
C ALA A 242 -8.62 -17.76 -10.39
N GLY A 243 -7.74 -17.16 -9.58
CA GLY A 243 -7.68 -15.73 -9.38
C GLY A 243 -8.85 -15.17 -8.53
N PRO A 244 -9.07 -13.85 -8.55
CA PRO A 244 -10.10 -13.20 -7.75
C PRO A 244 -11.50 -13.53 -8.28
N THR A 245 -12.43 -13.85 -7.38
CA THR A 245 -13.82 -14.18 -7.73
C THR A 245 -14.57 -12.96 -8.29
N LEU A 246 -15.33 -13.18 -9.37
CA LEU A 246 -16.28 -12.20 -9.89
C LEU A 246 -17.49 -12.07 -8.96
N ARG A 247 -18.13 -10.89 -8.94
CA ARG A 247 -19.40 -10.69 -8.23
C ARG A 247 -20.53 -11.43 -8.97
N PRO A 248 -21.66 -11.74 -8.31
CA PRO A 248 -22.79 -12.44 -8.93
C PRO A 248 -23.39 -11.72 -10.15
N ASP A 249 -23.28 -10.39 -10.20
CA ASP A 249 -23.68 -9.53 -11.31
C ASP A 249 -22.67 -9.53 -12.49
N GLY A 250 -21.62 -10.36 -12.42
CA GLY A 250 -20.53 -10.41 -13.38
C GLY A 250 -19.55 -9.25 -13.27
N ALA A 251 -19.81 -8.26 -12.41
CA ALA A 251 -18.90 -7.16 -12.17
C ALA A 251 -17.68 -7.64 -11.38
N GLU A 252 -16.55 -7.00 -11.61
CA GLU A 252 -15.36 -7.34 -10.86
C GLU A 252 -15.41 -6.77 -9.44
N GLY A 253 -15.12 -7.60 -8.43
CA GLY A 253 -14.98 -7.16 -7.05
C GLY A 253 -13.67 -6.39 -6.79
N PRO A 254 -13.51 -5.79 -5.60
CA PRO A 254 -12.34 -4.96 -5.26
C PRO A 254 -11.00 -5.71 -5.41
N LEU A 255 -10.96 -7.00 -5.05
CA LEU A 255 -9.74 -7.82 -5.21
C LEU A 255 -9.40 -8.11 -6.67
N GLY A 256 -10.41 -8.20 -7.55
CA GLY A 256 -10.15 -8.26 -8.98
C GLY A 256 -9.58 -6.93 -9.49
N SER A 257 -10.13 -5.81 -9.02
CA SER A 257 -9.69 -4.48 -9.47
C SER A 257 -8.26 -4.21 -9.03
N TRP A 258 -7.89 -4.67 -7.83
CA TRP A 258 -6.52 -4.77 -7.38
C TRP A 258 -5.67 -5.62 -8.33
N HIS A 259 -6.07 -6.87 -8.58
CA HIS A 259 -5.31 -7.81 -9.42
C HIS A 259 -5.06 -7.24 -10.83
N ARG A 260 -6.09 -6.76 -11.53
CA ARG A 260 -5.91 -6.14 -12.85
C ARG A 260 -4.97 -4.94 -12.82
N SER A 261 -5.10 -4.10 -11.80
CA SER A 261 -4.25 -2.91 -11.66
C SER A 261 -2.78 -3.29 -11.42
N VAL A 262 -2.52 -4.29 -10.57
CA VAL A 262 -1.14 -4.73 -10.29
C VAL A 262 -0.55 -5.54 -11.45
N SER A 263 -1.34 -6.35 -12.17
CA SER A 263 -0.92 -7.01 -13.41
C SER A 263 -0.53 -6.01 -14.49
N ARG A 264 -1.33 -4.96 -14.67
CA ARG A 264 -1.02 -3.88 -15.62
C ARG A 264 0.24 -3.12 -15.22
N LEU A 265 0.37 -2.76 -13.94
CA LEU A 265 1.57 -2.11 -13.41
C LEU A 265 2.82 -2.95 -13.69
N HIS A 266 2.76 -4.24 -13.34
CA HIS A 266 3.87 -5.17 -13.56
C HIS A 266 4.26 -5.24 -15.03
N GLY A 267 3.30 -5.46 -15.95
CA GLY A 267 3.60 -5.57 -17.38
C GLY A 267 4.21 -4.29 -17.97
N GLU A 268 3.73 -3.11 -17.55
CA GLU A 268 4.31 -1.83 -17.97
C GLU A 268 5.74 -1.66 -17.42
N LEU A 269 5.97 -1.91 -16.13
CA LEU A 269 7.30 -1.77 -15.52
C LEU A 269 8.30 -2.82 -16.00
N GLU A 270 7.86 -4.04 -16.30
CA GLU A 270 8.74 -5.10 -16.80
C GLU A 270 9.31 -4.75 -18.19
N VAL A 271 8.49 -4.14 -19.06
CA VAL A 271 8.95 -3.61 -20.34
C VAL A 271 9.94 -2.48 -20.12
N LEU A 272 9.59 -1.49 -19.29
CA LEU A 272 10.46 -0.35 -19.01
C LEU A 272 11.78 -0.76 -18.35
N GLU A 273 11.78 -1.76 -17.47
CA GLU A 273 12.98 -2.27 -16.80
C GLU A 273 13.90 -2.99 -17.80
N ARG A 274 13.31 -3.81 -18.68
CA ARG A 274 14.05 -4.51 -19.74
C ARG A 274 14.70 -3.54 -20.72
N ASP A 275 14.01 -2.45 -21.03
CA ASP A 275 14.49 -1.41 -21.95
C ASP A 275 15.42 -0.39 -21.26
N GLY A 276 15.61 -0.50 -19.94
CA GLY A 276 16.48 0.39 -19.16
C GLY A 276 15.86 1.76 -18.81
N GLU A 277 14.57 1.95 -19.12
CA GLU A 277 13.81 3.18 -18.81
C GLU A 277 13.27 3.22 -17.37
N PHE A 278 13.19 2.06 -16.71
CA PHE A 278 12.90 1.95 -15.28
C PHE A 278 14.13 1.39 -14.54
N ALA A 279 15.01 2.29 -14.11
CA ALA A 279 16.28 1.94 -13.47
C ALA A 279 16.54 2.60 -12.08
N PRO A 280 15.55 2.69 -11.16
CA PRO A 280 15.86 3.12 -9.79
C PRO A 280 16.97 2.28 -9.16
N ALA A 281 17.73 2.89 -8.26
CA ALA A 281 18.79 2.18 -7.55
C ALA A 281 18.17 1.14 -6.61
N LEU A 282 18.71 -0.08 -6.58
CA LEU A 282 18.13 -1.19 -5.81
C LEU A 282 18.17 -0.93 -4.30
N ASP A 283 19.14 -0.16 -3.83
CA ASP A 283 19.25 0.32 -2.45
C ASP A 283 18.18 1.36 -2.08
N ALA A 284 17.53 2.00 -3.06
CA ALA A 284 16.38 2.87 -2.82
C ALA A 284 15.07 2.09 -2.66
N LEU A 285 15.05 0.83 -3.12
CA LEU A 285 13.89 -0.06 -3.12
C LEU A 285 13.80 -1.00 -1.90
N ARG A 286 14.77 -0.97 -0.98
CA ARG A 286 14.95 -1.54 0.41
C ARG A 286 14.04 -2.65 0.99
N ASP A 287 13.11 -3.23 0.24
CA ASP A 287 11.94 -3.87 0.82
C ASP A 287 12.18 -5.36 1.10
N ASP A 288 12.81 -6.09 0.16
CA ASP A 288 12.95 -7.53 0.28
C ASP A 288 14.12 -8.09 -0.56
N PRO A 289 15.24 -8.47 0.07
CA PRO A 289 16.39 -9.05 -0.64
C PRO A 289 16.06 -10.32 -1.43
N SER A 290 14.98 -11.04 -1.09
CA SER A 290 14.58 -12.26 -1.81
C SER A 290 14.19 -11.99 -3.27
N LEU A 291 13.79 -10.76 -3.58
CA LEU A 291 13.35 -10.34 -4.91
C LEU A 291 14.51 -9.97 -5.83
N LEU A 292 15.71 -9.73 -5.28
CA LEU A 292 16.88 -9.29 -6.05
C LEU A 292 17.39 -10.36 -7.04
N SER A 293 17.02 -11.61 -6.83
CA SER A 293 17.41 -12.74 -7.69
C SER A 293 16.47 -12.95 -8.89
N LEU A 294 15.36 -12.21 -8.97
CA LEU A 294 14.40 -12.32 -10.06
C LEU A 294 14.90 -11.60 -11.32
N PRO A 295 14.44 -11.97 -12.53
CA PRO A 295 14.85 -11.32 -13.78
C PRO A 295 14.53 -9.82 -13.88
N GLY A 296 13.40 -9.38 -13.28
CA GLY A 296 12.98 -7.97 -13.19
C GLY A 296 12.89 -7.53 -11.73
N PRO A 297 14.03 -7.39 -11.02
CA PRO A 297 14.04 -7.17 -9.57
C PRO A 297 13.41 -5.84 -9.18
N ARG A 298 13.54 -4.77 -9.99
CA ARG A 298 12.94 -3.46 -9.66
C ARG A 298 11.43 -3.50 -9.78
N THR A 299 10.93 -4.14 -10.82
CA THR A 299 9.49 -4.37 -11.03
C THR A 299 8.92 -5.20 -9.87
N ALA A 300 9.59 -6.29 -9.51
CA ALA A 300 9.18 -7.16 -8.41
C ALA A 300 9.14 -6.42 -7.06
N LEU A 301 10.20 -5.66 -6.74
CA LEU A 301 10.27 -4.83 -5.53
C LEU A 301 9.15 -3.78 -5.51
N THR A 302 8.89 -3.13 -6.64
CA THR A 302 7.82 -2.11 -6.75
C THR A 302 6.44 -2.71 -6.53
N VAL A 303 6.17 -3.89 -7.09
CA VAL A 303 4.89 -4.59 -6.88
C VAL A 303 4.75 -5.04 -5.42
N ASN A 304 5.81 -5.57 -4.80
CA ASN A 304 5.83 -5.92 -3.38
C ASN A 304 5.58 -4.69 -2.48
N ARG A 305 6.18 -3.54 -2.82
CA ARG A 305 5.91 -2.26 -2.15
C ARG A 305 4.45 -1.85 -2.29
N CYS A 306 3.85 -2.03 -3.46
CA CYS A 306 2.44 -1.71 -3.66
C CYS A 306 1.53 -2.57 -2.76
N ALA A 307 1.85 -3.85 -2.57
CA ALA A 307 1.13 -4.71 -1.63
C ALA A 307 1.29 -4.24 -0.16
N HIS A 308 2.50 -3.82 0.23
CA HIS A 308 2.74 -3.19 1.53
C HIS A 308 1.90 -1.90 1.71
N LEU A 309 1.91 -1.00 0.74
CA LEU A 309 1.12 0.23 0.78
C LEU A 309 -0.39 -0.04 0.76
N MET A 310 -0.84 -1.15 0.20
CA MET A 310 -2.23 -1.58 0.29
C MET A 310 -2.58 -2.07 1.71
N CYS A 311 -1.68 -2.77 2.39
CA CYS A 311 -1.83 -3.11 3.82
C CYS A 311 -1.98 -1.84 4.68
N ASN A 312 -1.12 -0.84 4.45
CA ASN A 312 -1.22 0.46 5.12
C ASN A 312 -2.58 1.13 4.88
N ARG A 313 -3.11 1.10 3.65
CA ARG A 313 -4.44 1.66 3.34
C ARG A 313 -5.56 0.95 4.10
N LEU A 314 -5.45 -0.36 4.28
CA LEU A 314 -6.38 -1.19 5.05
C LEU A 314 -6.20 -1.06 6.57
N GLY A 315 -5.24 -0.27 7.05
CA GLY A 315 -4.94 -0.16 8.48
C GLY A 315 -4.27 -1.41 9.06
N LEU A 316 -3.57 -2.18 8.24
CA LEU A 316 -2.73 -3.29 8.65
C LEU A 316 -1.28 -2.81 8.73
N TYR A 317 -0.67 -2.91 9.90
CA TYR A 317 0.68 -2.43 10.17
C TYR A 317 1.67 -3.59 10.25
N GLY A 318 2.93 -3.28 10.60
CA GLY A 318 4.07 -4.22 10.58
C GLY A 318 3.76 -5.63 11.10
N PRO A 319 3.26 -5.81 12.34
CA PRO A 319 2.96 -7.14 12.87
C PRO A 319 1.88 -7.88 12.09
N GLN A 320 0.82 -7.19 11.65
CA GLN A 320 -0.24 -7.80 10.83
C GLN A 320 0.30 -8.22 9.46
N GLU A 321 1.15 -7.40 8.83
CA GLU A 321 1.73 -7.73 7.54
C GLU A 321 2.75 -8.87 7.62
N ALA A 322 3.52 -8.93 8.71
CA ALA A 322 4.41 -10.04 9.03
C ALA A 322 3.64 -11.36 9.16
N LEU A 323 2.50 -11.34 9.86
CA LEU A 323 1.58 -12.47 9.97
C LEU A 323 1.07 -12.91 8.59
N LEU A 324 0.69 -11.95 7.72
CA LEU A 324 0.21 -12.27 6.37
C LEU A 324 1.28 -12.91 5.49
N ARG A 325 2.52 -12.41 5.54
CA ARG A 325 3.67 -13.02 4.84
C ARG A 325 3.95 -14.43 5.35
N HIS A 326 3.90 -14.62 6.67
CA HIS A 326 4.03 -15.93 7.29
C HIS A 326 2.95 -16.90 6.78
N PHE A 327 1.68 -16.49 6.80
CA PHE A 327 0.56 -17.29 6.29
C PHE A 327 0.72 -17.62 4.81
N ALA A 328 1.17 -16.68 3.98
CA ALA A 328 1.34 -16.91 2.56
C ALA A 328 2.42 -17.96 2.27
N ALA A 329 3.58 -17.87 2.94
CA ALA A 329 4.65 -18.85 2.80
C ALA A 329 4.22 -20.25 3.27
N ARG A 330 3.51 -20.35 4.39
CA ARG A 330 3.00 -21.62 4.94
C ARG A 330 1.93 -22.24 4.03
N ALA A 331 0.93 -21.46 3.62
CA ALA A 331 -0.18 -21.95 2.80
C ALA A 331 0.29 -22.44 1.42
N CYS A 332 1.20 -21.70 0.76
CA CYS A 332 1.81 -22.15 -0.50
C CYS A 332 2.68 -23.40 -0.31
N GLY A 333 3.34 -23.54 0.85
CA GLY A 333 4.10 -24.73 1.20
C GLY A 333 3.21 -25.97 1.33
N ASP A 334 2.06 -25.84 1.98
CA ASP A 334 1.08 -26.92 2.13
C ASP A 334 0.48 -27.35 0.80
N LEU A 335 0.16 -26.40 -0.09
CA LEU A 335 -0.33 -26.70 -1.44
C LEU A 335 0.70 -27.49 -2.26
N SER A 336 1.97 -27.09 -2.18
CA SER A 336 3.08 -27.74 -2.90
C SER A 336 3.33 -29.16 -2.36
N GLY A 337 3.28 -29.34 -1.04
CA GLY A 337 3.41 -30.65 -0.39
C GLY A 337 2.26 -31.61 -0.74
N ALA A 338 1.03 -31.11 -0.80
CA ALA A 338 -0.14 -31.90 -1.21
C ALA A 338 -0.05 -32.36 -2.68
N GLY A 339 0.39 -31.47 -3.59
CA GLY A 339 0.58 -31.80 -5.00
C GLY A 339 1.69 -32.84 -5.24
N ALA A 340 2.79 -32.77 -4.50
CA ALA A 340 3.88 -33.75 -4.56
C ALA A 340 3.46 -35.14 -4.03
N GLY A 341 2.57 -35.19 -3.03
CA GLY A 341 2.01 -36.43 -2.51
C GLY A 341 1.02 -37.12 -3.46
N ALA A 342 0.28 -36.35 -4.26
CA ALA A 342 -0.64 -36.87 -5.27
C ALA A 342 0.08 -37.38 -6.54
N ARG A 343 1.21 -36.78 -6.93
CA ARG A 343 2.04 -37.21 -8.09
C ARG A 343 2.91 -38.44 -7.81
N ARG A 344 3.06 -38.85 -6.55
CA ARG A 344 3.85 -40.02 -6.11
C ARG A 344 2.99 -41.27 -5.82
N ARG A 345 1.68 -41.21 -6.10
CA ARG A 345 0.74 -42.33 -6.02
C ARG A 345 0.27 -42.70 -7.42
#